data_AF-A0A820BC80-F1
#
_entry.id   AF-A0A820BC80-F1
#
_cell.length_a   1.000
_cell.length_b   1.000
_cell.length_c   1.000
_cell.angle_alpha   90.00
_cell.angle_beta   90.00
_cell.angle_gamma   90.00
#
_symmetry.space_group_name_H-M   'P 1'
#
loop_
_entity.id
_entity.type
_entity.pdbx_description
1 polymer ?
#
loop_
_entity_poly.entity_id
_entity_poly.type
_entity_poly.pdbx_seq_one_letter_code
_entity_poly.pdbx_strand_id
1 'polypeptide(L)'
;MINAYNILEVLSNFISHKFDDTASSPITFDEEYIALNLFNCLTSIVESGSYIFDIETTLDRDDELDDPDIDNSAETAPLSQHLDIDRDLDYKSTDDDNDDNQWLREEFSLDYMKRAVDYFDETDATTGQRKRNWCSVKHMFRRIPNPQYITRFRKYVEAGGTKKQKIDDIDTYVYRQFENARHKFLAVHDIDLRRWGLQKARELNLNSFEASEKWLLSFKHRHRICSRKVTQLVTKRHIETRQEIDEAATNFVSETLKFIEQYNPNEILNTDQVGINIELYNNRTLTYIGE
;
A
#
# COMPACT_ATOMS: atom_id res chain seq x y z
N MET A 1 13.33 20.33 7.51
CA MET A 1 13.78 20.44 6.10
C MET A 1 15.20 19.94 6.01
N ILE A 2 15.46 19.04 5.08
CA ILE A 2 16.79 18.49 4.82
C ILE A 2 17.63 19.58 4.13
N ASN A 3 18.80 19.91 4.67
CA ASN A 3 19.71 20.88 4.07
C ASN A 3 20.70 20.16 3.14
N ALA A 4 20.53 20.35 1.84
CA ALA A 4 21.36 19.72 0.81
C ALA A 4 22.86 20.05 0.96
N TYR A 5 23.20 21.26 1.42
CA TYR A 5 24.60 21.66 1.61
C TYR A 5 25.29 20.83 2.70
N ASN A 6 24.60 20.58 3.82
CA ASN A 6 25.15 19.78 4.91
C ASN A 6 25.35 18.32 4.50
N ILE A 7 24.49 17.78 3.62
CA ILE A 7 24.64 16.42 3.09
C ILE A 7 25.89 16.31 2.23
N LEU A 8 26.14 17.29 1.36
CA LEU A 8 27.34 17.29 0.51
C LEU A 8 28.62 17.40 1.32
N GLU A 9 28.61 18.20 2.40
CA GLU A 9 29.76 18.30 3.32
C GLU A 9 30.03 16.97 4.03
N VAL A 10 28.98 16.31 4.53
CA VAL A 10 29.09 14.99 5.17
C VAL A 10 29.56 13.90 4.18
N LEU A 11 29.05 13.91 2.95
CA LEU A 11 29.48 12.99 1.89
C LEU A 11 30.94 13.21 1.51
N SER A 12 31.37 14.47 1.38
CA SER A 12 32.78 14.81 1.12
C SER A 12 33.71 14.28 2.21
N ASN A 13 33.30 14.39 3.48
CA ASN A 13 34.05 13.83 4.60
C ASN A 13 34.12 12.30 4.57
N PHE A 14 33.03 11.62 4.21
CA PHE A 14 33.04 10.15 4.07
C PHE A 14 33.92 9.67 2.92
N ILE A 15 33.90 10.37 1.79
CA ILE A 15 34.74 10.05 0.63
C ILE A 15 36.21 10.26 1.00
N SER A 16 36.54 11.41 1.60
CA SER A 16 37.91 11.73 2.02
C SER A 16 38.45 10.70 3.02
N HIS A 17 37.65 10.27 4.00
CA HIS A 17 38.07 9.26 4.98
C HIS A 17 38.22 7.85 4.37
N LYS A 18 37.48 7.53 3.30
CA LYS A 18 37.48 6.18 2.71
C LYS A 18 38.48 6.05 1.57
N PHE A 19 38.83 7.15 0.92
CA PHE A 19 39.69 7.22 -0.25
C PHE A 19 40.76 8.29 -0.04
N ASP A 20 41.71 8.04 0.86
CA ASP A 20 42.79 8.98 1.21
C ASP A 20 43.79 9.26 0.06
N ASP A 21 43.70 8.55 -1.07
CA ASP A 21 44.79 8.49 -2.07
C ASP A 21 44.34 8.49 -3.54
N THR A 22 43.28 9.22 -3.89
CA THR A 22 42.91 9.41 -5.31
C THR A 22 43.58 10.66 -5.87
N ALA A 23 44.62 10.46 -6.70
CA ALA A 23 45.22 11.54 -7.48
C ALA A 23 44.15 12.17 -8.40
N SER A 24 44.08 13.50 -8.40
CA SER A 24 43.11 14.27 -9.20
C SER A 24 43.26 13.97 -10.69
N SER A 25 42.30 13.23 -11.24
CA SER A 25 42.15 12.99 -12.67
C SER A 25 41.20 14.01 -13.30
N PRO A 26 41.30 14.24 -14.62
CA PRO A 26 40.30 15.03 -15.34
C PRO A 26 38.92 14.39 -15.18
N ILE A 27 37.90 15.23 -14.92
CA ILE A 27 36.51 14.79 -14.80
C ILE A 27 36.08 14.16 -16.13
N THR A 28 35.67 12.91 -16.06
CA THR A 28 35.16 12.13 -17.19
C THR A 28 33.67 12.36 -17.38
N PHE A 29 33.18 12.08 -18.58
CA PHE A 29 31.76 12.16 -18.91
C PHE A 29 30.89 11.25 -18.03
N ASP A 30 31.40 10.06 -17.68
CA ASP A 30 30.69 9.11 -16.81
C ASP A 30 30.58 9.63 -15.37
N GLU A 31 31.62 10.29 -14.85
CA GLU A 31 31.60 10.94 -13.54
C GLU A 31 30.60 12.10 -13.50
N GLU A 32 30.51 12.89 -14.57
CA GLU A 32 29.52 13.97 -14.71
C GLU A 32 28.09 13.41 -14.76
N TYR A 33 27.87 12.31 -15.48
CA TYR A 33 26.57 11.63 -15.56
C TYR A 33 26.12 11.06 -14.20
N ILE A 34 27.04 10.42 -13.47
CA ILE A 34 26.77 9.89 -12.12
C ILE A 34 26.47 11.04 -11.15
N ALA A 35 27.22 12.14 -11.22
CA ALA A 35 26.98 13.33 -10.40
C ALA A 35 25.59 13.92 -10.66
N LEU A 36 25.16 13.98 -11.92
CA LEU A 36 23.83 14.45 -12.30
C LEU A 36 22.72 13.55 -11.74
N ASN A 37 22.90 12.23 -11.78
CA ASN A 37 21.95 11.29 -11.21
C ASN A 37 21.84 11.43 -9.69
N LEU A 38 22.97 11.57 -8.98
CA LEU A 38 22.98 11.82 -7.54
C LEU A 38 22.28 13.15 -7.18
N PHE A 39 22.50 14.19 -7.98
CA PHE A 39 21.82 15.48 -7.83
C PHE A 39 20.29 15.36 -7.99
N ASN A 40 19.83 14.62 -9.00
CA ASN A 40 18.41 14.38 -9.23
C ASN A 40 17.77 13.59 -8.08
N CYS A 41 18.47 12.58 -7.55
CA CYS A 41 18.05 11.85 -6.36
C CYS A 41 17.92 12.77 -5.14
N LEU A 42 18.92 13.60 -4.86
CA LEU A 42 18.87 14.56 -3.75
C LEU A 42 17.74 15.59 -3.91
N THR A 43 17.51 16.08 -5.13
CA THR A 43 16.41 16.99 -5.44
C THR A 43 15.07 16.34 -5.14
N SER A 44 14.87 15.10 -5.61
CA SER A 44 13.66 14.32 -5.32
C SER A 44 13.44 14.06 -3.83
N ILE A 45 14.52 13.84 -3.07
CA ILE A 45 14.48 13.66 -1.60
C ILE A 45 14.08 14.96 -0.88
N VAL A 46 14.61 16.10 -1.30
CA VAL A 46 14.29 17.40 -0.70
C VAL A 46 12.85 17.82 -1.01
N GLU A 47 12.37 17.54 -2.22
CA GLU A 47 11.00 17.86 -2.65
C GLU A 47 9.94 16.95 -2.02
N SER A 48 10.26 15.69 -1.74
CA SER A 48 9.31 14.71 -1.19
C SER A 48 9.03 14.86 0.32
N GLY A 49 9.78 15.71 1.04
CA GLY A 49 9.52 16.07 2.43
C GLY A 49 9.77 14.97 3.48
N SER A 50 9.79 13.70 3.07
CA SER A 50 10.13 12.52 3.88
C SER A 50 10.69 11.43 2.95
N TYR A 51 11.98 11.15 3.08
CA TYR A 51 12.64 10.02 2.41
C TYR A 51 13.17 9.07 3.48
N ILE A 52 12.58 7.88 3.56
CA ILE A 52 12.96 6.83 4.50
C ILE A 52 13.92 5.92 3.75
N PHE A 53 15.16 5.79 4.23
CA PHE A 53 15.99 4.65 3.88
C PHE A 53 15.41 3.43 4.58
N ASP A 54 15.03 2.41 3.81
CA ASP A 54 14.78 1.08 4.36
C ASP A 54 16.10 0.56 4.94
N ILE A 55 16.30 0.79 6.25
CA ILE A 55 17.31 0.06 7.00
C ILE A 55 16.75 -1.34 7.11
N GLU A 56 17.26 -2.24 6.29
CA GLU A 56 17.04 -3.68 6.37
C GLU A 56 17.48 -4.13 7.77
N THR A 57 16.54 -4.10 8.71
CA THR A 57 16.69 -4.82 9.97
C THR A 57 16.44 -6.27 9.63
N THR A 58 17.52 -6.99 9.35
CA THR A 58 17.59 -8.43 9.38
C THR A 58 17.17 -8.91 10.77
N LEU A 59 15.86 -9.03 10.97
CA LEU A 59 15.31 -9.88 12.01
C LEU A 59 15.30 -11.28 11.43
N ASP A 60 16.47 -11.93 11.50
CA ASP A 60 16.53 -13.36 11.71
C ASP A 60 15.86 -13.64 13.06
N ARG A 61 14.53 -13.71 13.04
CA ARG A 61 13.77 -14.43 14.05
C ARG A 61 13.39 -15.74 13.41
N ASP A 62 14.31 -16.69 13.53
CA ASP A 62 13.94 -18.09 13.64
C ASP A 62 12.91 -18.22 14.77
N ASP A 63 11.93 -19.10 14.55
CA ASP A 63 10.75 -19.31 15.35
C ASP A 63 11.00 -19.33 16.87
N GLU A 64 10.38 -18.41 17.61
CA GLU A 64 9.97 -18.60 19.01
C GLU A 64 8.91 -17.54 19.32
N LEU A 65 7.64 -17.92 19.14
CA LEU A 65 6.53 -17.29 19.85
C LEU A 65 6.58 -17.79 21.29
N ASP A 66 7.57 -17.34 22.05
CA ASP A 66 7.52 -17.38 23.51
C ASP A 66 7.16 -15.96 23.98
N ASP A 67 5.93 -15.86 24.47
CA ASP A 67 5.34 -14.70 25.12
C ASP A 67 5.81 -14.68 26.58
N PRO A 68 6.72 -13.78 27.00
CA PRO A 68 7.06 -13.64 28.39
C PRO A 68 6.21 -12.51 28.97
N ASP A 69 5.02 -12.86 29.48
CA ASP A 69 4.43 -12.27 30.70
C ASP A 69 2.97 -12.73 30.92
N ILE A 70 2.76 -14.02 31.27
CA ILE A 70 1.64 -14.42 32.15
C ILE A 70 2.15 -15.39 33.21
N ASP A 71 1.98 -14.97 34.46
CA ASP A 71 2.52 -15.52 35.71
C ASP A 71 2.00 -16.92 36.10
N ASN A 72 2.76 -17.54 37.00
CA ASN A 72 2.73 -18.90 37.52
C ASN A 72 1.37 -19.49 37.96
N SER A 73 1.33 -20.81 37.77
CA SER A 73 0.86 -21.88 38.68
C SER A 73 -0.51 -22.54 38.48
N ALA A 74 -0.42 -23.87 38.38
CA ALA A 74 -1.40 -24.93 38.71
C ALA A 74 -2.37 -25.45 37.62
N GLU A 75 -1.94 -26.58 37.04
CA GLU A 75 -2.66 -27.86 36.85
C GLU A 75 -4.00 -27.98 36.07
N THR A 76 -3.94 -28.89 35.07
CA THR A 76 -4.97 -29.81 34.53
C THR A 76 -5.97 -29.38 33.43
N ALA A 77 -5.73 -29.94 32.22
CA ALA A 77 -6.57 -30.32 31.04
C ALA A 77 -8.11 -30.13 31.02
N PRO A 78 -8.83 -30.29 29.86
CA PRO A 78 -8.49 -30.17 28.43
C PRO A 78 -9.50 -29.29 27.60
N LEU A 79 -9.13 -29.01 26.33
CA LEU A 79 -9.91 -28.44 25.19
C LEU A 79 -11.40 -28.08 25.38
N SER A 80 -11.77 -26.81 25.14
CA SER A 80 -12.88 -26.41 24.24
C SER A 80 -12.92 -24.90 23.98
N GLN A 81 -13.11 -24.53 22.71
CA GLN A 81 -13.85 -23.37 22.18
C GLN A 81 -13.94 -22.09 23.04
N HIS A 82 -13.09 -21.12 22.74
CA HIS A 82 -13.39 -19.67 22.58
C HIS A 82 -12.06 -18.94 22.61
N LEU A 83 -11.63 -18.38 21.48
CA LEU A 83 -10.65 -17.29 21.52
C LEU A 83 -11.33 -16.07 20.92
N ASP A 84 -12.02 -15.40 21.83
CA ASP A 84 -12.33 -13.99 21.77
C ASP A 84 -11.00 -13.23 21.58
N ILE A 85 -10.77 -12.72 20.37
CA ILE A 85 -9.72 -11.72 20.14
C ILE A 85 -10.46 -10.37 20.11
N ASP A 86 -10.59 -9.82 21.30
CA ASP A 86 -11.00 -8.45 21.52
C ASP A 86 -9.97 -7.49 20.90
N ARG A 87 -10.49 -6.59 20.06
CA ARG A 87 -10.19 -5.15 19.98
C ARG A 87 -8.77 -4.73 20.37
N ASP A 88 -7.91 -4.61 19.36
CA ASP A 88 -6.88 -3.57 19.37
C ASP A 88 -6.60 -3.06 17.94
N LEU A 89 -7.67 -2.65 17.27
CA LEU A 89 -7.63 -1.95 15.98
C LEU A 89 -7.74 -0.44 16.22
N ASP A 90 -6.79 0.14 16.94
CA ASP A 90 -6.72 1.59 17.12
C ASP A 90 -5.66 2.20 16.18
N TYR A 91 -6.00 2.24 14.89
CA TYR A 91 -5.40 3.22 13.99
C TYR A 91 -5.89 4.60 14.44
N LYS A 92 -5.19 5.19 15.40
CA LYS A 92 -5.42 6.58 15.81
C LYS A 92 -5.08 7.49 14.64
N SER A 93 -6.12 7.81 13.88
CA SER A 93 -6.16 8.93 12.95
C SER A 93 -5.84 10.19 13.75
N THR A 94 -4.74 10.88 13.44
CA THR A 94 -4.33 12.12 14.12
C THR A 94 -5.19 13.34 13.76
N ASP A 95 -6.43 13.11 13.37
CA ASP A 95 -7.43 14.15 13.19
C ASP A 95 -8.56 13.88 14.18
N ASP A 96 -8.82 14.89 15.01
CA ASP A 96 -9.88 15.09 16.01
C ASP A 96 -11.26 14.47 15.66
N ASP A 97 -11.36 13.14 15.67
CA ASP A 97 -12.60 12.39 15.50
C ASP A 97 -13.01 11.78 16.85
N ASN A 98 -13.89 12.48 17.55
CA ASN A 98 -14.59 11.99 18.75
C ASN A 98 -15.07 10.52 18.57
N ASP A 99 -14.79 9.70 19.58
CA ASP A 99 -15.16 8.29 19.78
C ASP A 99 -16.64 7.97 19.43
N ASP A 100 -17.54 8.94 19.64
CA ASP A 100 -18.96 8.91 19.26
C ASP A 100 -19.26 8.63 17.77
N ASN A 101 -18.27 8.72 16.88
CA ASN A 101 -18.45 8.46 15.44
C ASN A 101 -18.22 7.00 15.03
N GLN A 102 -17.64 6.15 15.89
CA GLN A 102 -17.33 4.76 15.55
C GLN A 102 -18.60 3.94 15.33
N TRP A 103 -19.53 3.98 16.30
CA TRP A 103 -20.82 3.27 16.26
C TRP A 103 -21.65 3.64 15.02
N LEU A 104 -21.62 4.91 14.60
CA LEU A 104 -22.44 5.42 13.49
C LEU A 104 -22.02 4.90 12.13
N ARG A 105 -20.76 4.49 11.99
CA ARG A 105 -20.21 3.99 10.73
C ARG A 105 -20.55 2.52 10.50
N GLU A 106 -20.72 1.75 11.58
CA GLU A 106 -20.99 0.32 11.53
C GLU A 106 -22.48 0.01 11.41
N GLU A 107 -23.34 0.90 11.91
CA GLU A 107 -24.76 0.61 12.04
C GLU A 107 -25.60 0.97 10.79
N PHE A 108 -25.17 1.95 9.98
CA PHE A 108 -25.96 2.53 8.89
C PHE A 108 -25.34 2.28 7.51
N SER A 109 -26.12 1.72 6.59
CA SER A 109 -25.70 1.60 5.18
C SER A 109 -25.73 2.95 4.48
N LEU A 110 -24.88 3.11 3.45
CA LEU A 110 -24.82 4.34 2.64
C LEU A 110 -26.18 4.67 2.01
N ASP A 111 -26.91 3.65 1.54
CA ASP A 111 -28.27 3.79 1.02
C ASP A 111 -29.26 4.27 2.08
N TYR A 112 -29.16 3.75 3.31
CA TYR A 112 -29.98 4.22 4.42
C TYR A 112 -29.69 5.69 4.76
N MET A 113 -28.42 6.09 4.77
CA MET A 113 -28.02 7.49 4.96
C MET A 113 -28.61 8.41 3.88
N LYS A 114 -28.53 8.00 2.60
CA LYS A 114 -29.12 8.73 1.47
C LYS A 114 -30.62 8.92 1.64
N ARG A 115 -31.37 7.84 1.88
CA ARG A 115 -32.83 7.90 2.11
C ARG A 115 -33.22 8.81 3.26
N ALA A 116 -32.44 8.80 4.35
CA ALA A 116 -32.69 9.66 5.50
C ALA A 116 -32.44 11.15 5.20
N VAL A 117 -31.39 11.47 4.43
CA VAL A 117 -31.08 12.83 3.99
C VAL A 117 -32.12 13.33 2.99
N ASP A 118 -32.46 12.53 1.98
CA ASP A 118 -33.46 12.89 0.96
C ASP A 118 -34.83 13.15 1.57
N TYR A 119 -35.24 12.31 2.54
CA TYR A 119 -36.50 12.51 3.27
C TYR A 119 -36.50 13.77 4.14
N PHE A 120 -35.35 14.13 4.72
CA PHE A 120 -35.22 15.34 5.53
C PHE A 120 -35.18 16.61 4.68
N ASP A 121 -34.53 16.55 3.52
CA ASP A 121 -34.38 17.67 2.59
C ASP A 121 -35.57 17.82 1.61
N GLU A 122 -36.58 16.95 1.68
CA GLU A 122 -37.83 17.08 0.92
C GLU A 122 -38.51 18.44 1.20
N THR A 123 -38.59 19.29 0.18
CA THR A 123 -39.27 20.58 0.23
C THR A 123 -40.66 20.50 -0.38
N ASP A 124 -41.57 21.33 0.10
CA ASP A 124 -42.90 21.46 -0.51
C ASP A 124 -42.80 22.30 -1.79
N ALA A 125 -43.27 21.74 -2.91
CA ALA A 125 -43.25 22.38 -4.21
C ALA A 125 -44.01 23.71 -4.26
N THR A 126 -44.93 23.94 -3.32
CA THR A 126 -45.82 25.11 -3.29
C THR A 126 -45.27 26.25 -2.45
N THR A 127 -44.63 25.93 -1.31
CA THR A 127 -44.18 26.93 -0.32
C THR A 127 -42.67 27.11 -0.30
N GLY A 128 -41.89 26.23 -0.94
CA GLY A 128 -40.43 26.25 -0.94
C GLY A 128 -39.81 25.98 0.45
N GLN A 129 -40.64 25.74 1.47
CA GLN A 129 -40.20 25.41 2.81
C GLN A 129 -40.00 23.91 2.97
N ARG A 130 -39.23 23.52 3.99
CA ARG A 130 -39.05 22.11 4.35
C ARG A 130 -40.39 21.49 4.71
N LYS A 131 -40.71 20.37 4.06
CA LYS A 131 -41.98 19.66 4.24
C LYS A 131 -42.03 18.91 5.57
N ARG A 132 -40.88 18.51 6.12
CA ARG A 132 -40.76 17.62 7.27
C ARG A 132 -40.07 18.29 8.45
N ASN A 133 -40.61 18.04 9.64
CA ASN A 133 -39.97 18.37 10.91
C ASN A 133 -39.16 17.17 11.44
N TRP A 134 -38.26 17.44 12.40
CA TRP A 134 -37.42 16.40 12.98
C TRP A 134 -38.24 15.26 13.62
N CYS A 135 -39.37 15.56 14.26
CA CYS A 135 -40.24 14.53 14.84
C CYS A 135 -40.73 13.52 13.79
N SER A 136 -41.06 13.98 12.58
CA SER A 136 -41.46 13.12 11.46
C SER A 136 -40.30 12.23 10.99
N VAL A 137 -39.11 12.81 10.90
CA VAL A 137 -37.89 12.09 10.51
C VAL A 137 -37.52 11.03 11.56
N LYS A 138 -37.58 11.37 12.85
CA LYS A 138 -37.36 10.42 13.96
C LYS A 138 -38.40 9.29 13.98
N HIS A 139 -39.63 9.54 13.57
CA HIS A 139 -40.65 8.50 13.48
C HIS A 139 -40.38 7.50 12.36
N MET A 140 -39.95 7.97 11.18
CA MET A 140 -39.62 7.11 10.03
C MET A 140 -38.26 6.41 10.20
N PHE A 141 -37.27 7.12 10.73
CA PHE A 141 -35.90 6.66 10.89
C PHE A 141 -35.55 6.55 12.37
N ARG A 142 -36.26 5.66 13.08
CA ARG A 142 -36.15 5.46 14.54
C ARG A 142 -34.75 5.20 15.06
N ARG A 143 -33.89 4.61 14.23
CA ARG A 143 -32.49 4.32 14.56
C ARG A 143 -31.64 5.58 14.66
N ILE A 144 -32.06 6.71 14.06
CA ILE A 144 -31.34 7.97 14.13
C ILE A 144 -31.75 8.70 15.42
N PRO A 145 -30.86 8.81 16.43
CA PRO A 145 -31.24 9.36 17.74
C PRO A 145 -31.45 10.88 17.68
N ASN A 146 -30.56 11.57 16.95
CA ASN A 146 -30.39 13.02 17.00
C ASN A 146 -30.34 13.66 15.60
N PRO A 147 -30.84 14.91 15.44
CA PRO A 147 -30.87 15.60 14.15
C PRO A 147 -29.47 15.92 13.59
N GLN A 148 -28.46 16.01 14.46
CA GLN A 148 -27.06 16.22 14.05
C GLN A 148 -26.54 15.11 13.12
N TYR A 149 -27.13 13.91 13.19
CA TYR A 149 -26.74 12.77 12.37
C TYR A 149 -27.11 12.99 10.90
N ILE A 150 -28.18 13.73 10.62
CA ILE A 150 -28.53 14.10 9.23
C ILE A 150 -27.45 14.99 8.63
N THR A 151 -26.91 15.94 9.41
CA THR A 151 -25.79 16.77 8.97
C THR A 151 -24.53 15.93 8.72
N ARG A 152 -24.26 14.92 9.56
CA ARG A 152 -23.13 13.97 9.34
C ARG A 152 -23.36 13.07 8.12
N PHE A 153 -24.58 12.54 7.96
CA PHE A 153 -24.96 11.74 6.81
C PHE A 153 -24.82 12.52 5.51
N ARG A 154 -25.18 13.81 5.49
CA ARG A 154 -24.94 14.67 4.32
C ARG A 154 -23.46 14.69 3.93
N LYS A 155 -22.56 14.89 4.91
CA LYS A 155 -21.10 14.84 4.67
C LYS A 155 -20.64 13.48 4.14
N TYR A 156 -21.15 12.37 4.69
CA TYR A 156 -20.77 11.02 4.23
C TYR A 156 -21.32 10.71 2.83
N VAL A 157 -22.53 11.16 2.52
CA VAL A 157 -23.14 11.00 1.19
C VAL A 157 -22.37 11.81 0.15
N GLU A 158 -22.04 13.06 0.45
CA GLU A 158 -21.22 13.93 -0.41
C GLU A 158 -19.81 13.35 -0.61
N ALA A 159 -19.20 12.81 0.45
CA ALA A 159 -17.89 12.17 0.39
C ALA A 159 -17.91 10.78 -0.30
N GLY A 160 -19.07 10.26 -0.69
CA GLY A 160 -19.21 8.96 -1.35
C GLY A 160 -19.03 7.75 -0.42
N GLY A 161 -19.18 7.92 0.89
CA GLY A 161 -19.07 6.86 1.89
C GLY A 161 -18.30 7.28 3.13
N THR A 162 -18.27 6.38 4.11
CA THR A 162 -17.50 6.60 5.35
C THR A 162 -16.02 6.31 5.14
N LYS A 163 -15.14 6.97 5.93
CA LYS A 163 -13.69 6.70 5.91
C LYS A 163 -13.39 5.20 6.13
N LYS A 164 -14.09 4.56 7.07
CA LYS A 164 -13.95 3.12 7.36
C LYS A 164 -14.26 2.26 6.14
N GLN A 165 -15.42 2.46 5.51
CA GLN A 165 -15.79 1.74 4.28
C GLN A 165 -14.73 1.89 3.18
N LYS A 166 -14.20 3.11 2.99
CA LYS A 166 -13.13 3.34 2.02
C LYS A 166 -11.84 2.60 2.37
N ILE A 167 -11.48 2.51 3.66
CA ILE A 167 -10.31 1.73 4.11
C ILE A 167 -10.55 0.24 3.88
N ASP A 168 -11.75 -0.27 4.17
CA ASP A 168 -12.12 -1.67 3.93
C ASP A 168 -12.11 -2.01 2.43
N ASP A 169 -12.54 -1.07 1.58
CA ASP A 169 -12.48 -1.21 0.11
C ASP A 169 -11.03 -1.23 -0.39
N ILE A 170 -10.15 -0.39 0.18
CA ILE A 170 -8.71 -0.40 -0.11
C ILE A 170 -8.12 -1.75 0.30
N ASP A 171 -8.44 -2.22 1.50
CA ASP A 171 -7.97 -3.49 2.04
C ASP A 171 -8.32 -4.66 1.12
N THR A 172 -9.59 -4.77 0.76
CA THR A 172 -10.13 -5.81 -0.13
C THR A 172 -9.44 -5.77 -1.50
N TYR A 173 -9.22 -4.56 -2.03
CA TYR A 173 -8.54 -4.38 -3.31
C TYR A 173 -7.08 -4.84 -3.26
N VAL A 174 -6.32 -4.41 -2.25
CA VAL A 174 -4.91 -4.76 -2.10
C VAL A 174 -4.74 -6.26 -1.92
N TYR A 175 -5.60 -6.89 -1.11
CA TYR A 175 -5.60 -8.33 -0.93
C TYR A 175 -5.85 -9.08 -2.24
N ARG A 176 -6.84 -8.64 -3.03
CA ARG A 176 -7.10 -9.22 -4.36
C ARG A 176 -5.92 -9.06 -5.32
N GLN A 177 -5.22 -7.94 -5.29
CA GLN A 177 -4.01 -7.75 -6.11
C GLN A 177 -2.88 -8.68 -5.67
N PHE A 178 -2.69 -8.83 -4.35
CA PHE A 178 -1.76 -9.80 -3.78
C PHE A 178 -2.06 -11.22 -4.25
N GLU A 179 -3.32 -11.67 -4.14
CA GLU A 179 -3.73 -12.99 -4.63
C GLU A 179 -3.45 -13.14 -6.12
N ASN A 180 -3.82 -12.17 -6.95
CA ASN A 180 -3.56 -12.22 -8.39
C ASN A 180 -2.07 -12.33 -8.71
N ALA A 181 -1.21 -11.63 -7.95
CA ALA A 181 0.24 -11.70 -8.13
C ALA A 181 0.77 -13.09 -7.71
N ARG A 182 0.26 -13.64 -6.60
CA ARG A 182 0.58 -15.01 -6.15
C ARG A 182 0.19 -16.06 -7.19
N HIS A 183 -1.00 -15.99 -7.76
CA HIS A 183 -1.45 -16.90 -8.83
C HIS A 183 -0.61 -16.80 -10.10
N LYS A 184 0.03 -15.64 -10.34
CA LYS A 184 0.94 -15.42 -11.47
C LYS A 184 2.40 -15.71 -11.14
N PHE A 185 2.69 -16.22 -9.93
CA PHE A 185 4.05 -16.47 -9.44
C PHE A 185 4.96 -15.24 -9.49
N LEU A 186 4.38 -14.05 -9.28
CA LEU A 186 5.13 -12.80 -9.20
C LEU A 186 5.64 -12.57 -7.78
N ALA A 187 6.85 -12.04 -7.66
CA ALA A 187 7.38 -11.58 -6.38
C ALA A 187 6.59 -10.35 -5.93
N VAL A 188 6.18 -10.35 -4.66
CA VAL A 188 5.44 -9.23 -4.05
C VAL A 188 6.20 -8.72 -2.85
N HIS A 189 6.34 -7.41 -2.75
CA HIS A 189 7.02 -6.73 -1.66
C HIS A 189 6.10 -5.75 -0.94
N ASP A 190 6.54 -5.28 0.22
CA ASP A 190 5.83 -4.28 1.01
C ASP A 190 5.54 -3.00 0.21
N ILE A 191 6.47 -2.59 -0.67
CA ILE A 191 6.28 -1.44 -1.58
C ILE A 191 5.13 -1.66 -2.57
N ASP A 192 4.90 -2.88 -3.04
CA ASP A 192 3.81 -3.19 -3.97
C ASP A 192 2.46 -3.06 -3.26
N LEU A 193 2.35 -3.58 -2.03
CA LEU A 193 1.15 -3.43 -1.20
C LEU A 193 0.82 -1.95 -0.94
N ARG A 194 1.83 -1.14 -0.59
CA ARG A 194 1.64 0.30 -0.41
C ARG A 194 1.21 0.98 -1.70
N ARG A 195 1.86 0.66 -2.82
CA ARG A 195 1.54 1.22 -4.13
C ARG A 195 0.09 0.94 -4.52
N TRP A 196 -0.37 -0.30 -4.37
CA TRP A 196 -1.77 -0.67 -4.64
C TRP A 196 -2.73 0.06 -3.69
N GLY A 197 -2.39 0.18 -2.41
CA GLY A 197 -3.20 0.89 -1.42
C GLY A 197 -3.36 2.37 -1.78
N LEU A 198 -2.26 3.06 -2.08
CA LEU A 198 -2.25 4.47 -2.47
C LEU A 198 -2.93 4.70 -3.82
N GLN A 199 -2.81 3.78 -4.77
CA GLN A 199 -3.55 3.82 -6.03
C GLN A 199 -5.06 3.78 -5.75
N LYS A 200 -5.52 2.84 -4.92
CA LYS A 200 -6.95 2.72 -4.62
C LYS A 200 -7.48 3.90 -3.81
N ALA A 201 -6.69 4.43 -2.88
CA ALA A 201 -7.05 5.61 -2.11
C ALA A 201 -7.27 6.84 -3.00
N ARG A 202 -6.44 7.02 -4.04
CA ARG A 202 -6.62 8.09 -5.04
C ARG A 202 -7.93 7.92 -5.81
N GLU A 203 -8.29 6.70 -6.21
CA GLU A 203 -9.59 6.43 -6.87
C GLU A 203 -10.78 6.78 -5.97
N LEU A 204 -10.66 6.57 -4.66
CA LEU A 204 -11.72 6.85 -3.67
C LEU A 204 -11.69 8.28 -3.11
N ASN A 205 -10.81 9.15 -3.64
CA ASN A 205 -10.55 10.50 -3.15
C ASN A 205 -10.27 10.55 -1.63
N LEU A 206 -9.54 9.55 -1.11
CA LEU A 206 -9.15 9.47 0.30
C LEU A 206 -7.70 9.94 0.46
N ASN A 207 -7.51 11.26 0.48
CA ASN A 207 -6.18 11.89 0.54
C ASN A 207 -5.45 11.70 1.88
N SER A 208 -6.16 11.32 2.94
CA SER A 208 -5.60 11.08 4.27
C SER A 208 -5.05 9.67 4.48
N PHE A 209 -5.10 8.82 3.45
CA PHE A 209 -4.55 7.48 3.53
C PHE A 209 -3.07 7.48 3.10
N GLU A 210 -2.19 7.10 4.01
CA GLU A 210 -0.72 7.18 3.83
C GLU A 210 -0.04 5.83 3.63
N ALA A 211 -0.79 4.71 3.57
CA ALA A 211 -0.23 3.35 3.50
C ALA A 211 0.94 3.13 4.50
N SER A 212 0.78 3.60 5.73
CA SER A 212 1.84 3.63 6.74
C SER A 212 2.30 2.23 7.16
N GLU A 213 3.47 2.16 7.79
CA GLU A 213 4.02 0.91 8.37
C GLU A 213 2.99 0.18 9.25
N LYS A 214 2.27 0.94 10.08
CA LYS A 214 1.24 0.40 10.97
C LYS A 214 0.10 -0.24 10.18
N TRP A 215 -0.40 0.45 9.14
CA TRP A 215 -1.46 -0.11 8.29
C TRP A 215 -0.98 -1.38 7.58
N LEU A 216 0.24 -1.36 7.05
CA LEU A 216 0.84 -2.50 6.35
C LEU A 216 1.04 -3.71 7.28
N LEU A 217 1.52 -3.49 8.51
CA LEU A 217 1.66 -4.56 9.50
C LEU A 217 0.30 -5.17 9.84
N SER A 218 -0.71 -4.33 10.11
CA SER A 218 -2.08 -4.80 10.38
C SER A 218 -2.72 -5.49 9.18
N PHE A 219 -2.43 -5.04 7.95
CA PHE A 219 -2.84 -5.70 6.71
C PHE A 219 -2.25 -7.11 6.62
N LYS A 220 -0.93 -7.23 6.79
CA LYS A 220 -0.23 -8.52 6.75
C LYS A 220 -0.73 -9.48 7.82
N HIS A 221 -0.94 -9.00 9.03
CA HIS A 221 -1.47 -9.80 10.13
C HIS A 221 -2.89 -10.33 9.83
N ARG A 222 -3.81 -9.44 9.40
CA ARG A 222 -5.20 -9.83 9.09
C ARG A 222 -5.30 -10.88 7.97
N HIS A 223 -4.42 -10.78 6.97
CA HIS A 223 -4.41 -11.69 5.82
C HIS A 223 -3.41 -12.86 5.95
N ARG A 224 -2.75 -12.99 7.12
CA ARG A 224 -1.74 -14.01 7.40
C ARG A 224 -0.62 -14.04 6.34
N ILE A 225 -0.09 -12.87 6.01
CA ILE A 225 0.99 -12.68 5.03
C ILE A 225 2.31 -12.43 5.77
N CYS A 226 3.38 -13.10 5.35
CA CYS A 226 4.73 -12.92 5.88
C CYS A 226 5.77 -12.86 4.75
N SER A 227 6.93 -12.27 5.02
CA SER A 227 8.06 -12.28 4.09
C SER A 227 8.82 -13.59 4.22
N ARG A 228 8.98 -14.33 3.12
CA ARG A 228 9.74 -15.59 3.07
C ARG A 228 10.86 -15.51 2.05
N LYS A 229 11.93 -16.26 2.31
CA LYS A 229 13.03 -16.44 1.38
C LYS A 229 12.57 -17.30 0.21
N VAL A 230 12.82 -16.85 -1.01
CA VAL A 230 12.63 -17.62 -2.24
C VAL A 230 13.74 -18.67 -2.29
N THR A 231 13.38 -19.94 -2.10
CA THR A 231 14.31 -21.07 -2.13
C THR A 231 14.31 -21.81 -3.46
N GLN A 232 13.21 -21.72 -4.22
CA GLN A 232 13.04 -22.39 -5.51
C GLN A 232 12.46 -21.41 -6.53
N LEU A 233 13.16 -21.22 -7.63
CA LEU A 233 12.68 -20.48 -8.80
C LEU A 233 11.89 -21.43 -9.69
N VAL A 234 10.57 -21.38 -9.60
CA VAL A 234 9.69 -22.12 -10.52
C VAL A 234 9.53 -21.28 -11.79
N THR A 235 10.19 -21.69 -12.87
CA THR A 235 10.03 -21.04 -14.18
C THR A 235 8.77 -21.53 -14.88
N LYS A 236 8.08 -20.65 -15.61
CA LYS A 236 6.85 -20.92 -16.38
C LYS A 236 6.90 -22.18 -17.27
N ARG A 237 8.10 -22.63 -17.67
CA ARG A 237 8.34 -23.90 -18.37
C ARG A 237 7.75 -25.13 -17.67
N HIS A 238 7.46 -25.06 -16.38
CA HIS A 238 6.81 -26.15 -15.64
C HIS A 238 5.29 -26.22 -15.82
N ILE A 239 4.65 -25.15 -16.32
CA ILE A 239 3.18 -24.98 -16.28
C ILE A 239 2.57 -24.80 -17.67
N GLU A 240 3.26 -24.10 -18.59
CA GLU A 240 2.75 -23.82 -19.94
C GLU A 240 3.04 -24.97 -20.93
N THR A 241 2.11 -25.21 -21.85
CA THR A 241 2.28 -26.25 -22.88
C THR A 241 3.27 -25.76 -23.93
N ARG A 242 4.18 -26.62 -24.41
CA ARG A 242 5.23 -26.26 -25.40
C ARG A 242 4.71 -25.46 -26.60
N GLN A 243 3.49 -25.75 -27.04
CA GLN A 243 2.84 -25.06 -28.15
C GLN A 243 2.53 -23.58 -27.85
N GLU A 244 2.08 -23.25 -26.64
CA GLU A 244 1.78 -21.87 -26.24
C GLU A 244 3.04 -21.00 -26.19
N ILE A 245 4.15 -21.62 -25.76
CA ILE A 245 5.47 -20.96 -25.72
C ILE A 245 5.95 -20.62 -27.14
N ASP A 246 5.81 -21.55 -28.08
CA ASP A 246 6.23 -21.36 -29.47
C ASP A 246 5.39 -20.29 -30.18
N GLU A 247 4.07 -20.28 -29.94
CA GLU A 247 3.17 -19.25 -30.48
C GLU A 247 3.46 -17.86 -29.90
N ALA A 248 3.66 -17.76 -28.57
CA ALA A 248 4.00 -16.50 -27.92
C ALA A 248 5.36 -15.95 -28.38
N ALA A 249 6.37 -16.81 -28.53
CA ALA A 249 7.69 -16.42 -29.02
C ALA A 249 7.61 -15.89 -30.47
N THR A 250 6.82 -16.55 -31.32
CA THR A 250 6.64 -16.12 -32.72
C THR A 250 5.95 -14.75 -32.79
N ASN A 251 4.91 -14.54 -31.98
CA ASN A 251 4.22 -13.25 -31.89
C ASN A 251 5.14 -12.14 -31.39
N PHE A 252 5.91 -12.40 -30.33
CA PHE A 252 6.87 -11.44 -29.78
C PHE A 252 7.91 -10.99 -30.81
N VAL A 253 8.51 -11.93 -31.56
CA VAL A 253 9.47 -11.61 -32.63
C VAL A 253 8.80 -10.77 -33.72
N SER A 254 7.59 -11.12 -34.14
CA SER A 254 6.86 -10.36 -35.16
C SER A 254 6.56 -8.92 -34.73
N GLU A 255 6.15 -8.72 -33.48
CA GLU A 255 5.87 -7.39 -32.93
C GLU A 255 7.15 -6.57 -32.75
N THR A 256 8.21 -7.21 -32.25
CA THR A 256 9.48 -6.53 -31.97
C THR A 256 10.19 -6.13 -33.27
N LEU A 257 10.14 -6.94 -34.33
CA LEU A 257 10.70 -6.57 -35.63
C LEU A 257 10.03 -5.32 -36.23
N LYS A 258 8.70 -5.20 -36.10
CA LYS A 258 7.98 -3.99 -36.54
C LYS A 258 8.38 -2.74 -35.75
N PHE A 259 8.75 -2.91 -34.48
CA PHE A 259 9.18 -1.82 -33.62
C PHE A 259 10.65 -1.44 -33.87
N ILE A 260 11.51 -2.43 -34.11
CA ILE A 260 12.95 -2.26 -34.40
C ILE A 260 13.19 -1.40 -35.64
N GLU A 261 12.35 -1.50 -36.68
CA GLU A 261 12.45 -0.67 -37.89
C GLU A 261 12.40 0.84 -37.64
N GLN A 262 11.91 1.27 -36.46
CA GLN A 262 11.79 2.68 -36.08
C GLN A 262 13.06 3.25 -35.44
N TYR A 263 14.05 2.42 -35.12
CA TYR A 263 15.27 2.80 -34.41
C TYR A 263 16.51 2.61 -35.28
N ASN A 264 17.57 3.37 -35.01
CA ASN A 264 18.83 3.15 -35.73
C ASN A 264 19.48 1.83 -35.27
N PRO A 265 20.14 1.07 -36.16
CA PRO A 265 20.84 -0.16 -35.80
C PRO A 265 21.85 -0.01 -34.65
N ASN A 266 22.46 1.18 -34.52
CA ASN A 266 23.45 1.47 -33.48
C ASN A 266 22.82 1.78 -32.11
N GLU A 267 21.50 1.94 -32.03
CA GLU A 267 20.74 2.20 -30.80
C GLU A 267 20.04 0.93 -30.28
N ILE A 268 20.17 -0.18 -31.00
CA ILE A 268 19.60 -1.47 -30.65
C ILE A 268 20.69 -2.31 -29.99
N LEU A 269 20.56 -2.49 -28.68
CA LEU A 269 21.48 -3.28 -27.88
C LEU A 269 20.87 -4.65 -27.59
N ASN A 270 21.60 -5.71 -27.89
CA ASN A 270 21.22 -7.04 -27.43
C ASN A 270 21.54 -7.17 -25.94
N THR A 271 20.50 -7.32 -25.12
CA THR A 271 20.61 -7.41 -23.66
C THR A 271 21.52 -8.54 -23.20
N ASP A 272 21.55 -9.67 -23.92
CA ASP A 272 22.44 -10.81 -23.62
C ASP A 272 23.93 -10.50 -23.87
N GLN A 273 24.23 -9.52 -24.74
CA GLN A 273 25.61 -9.14 -25.09
C GLN A 273 26.17 -8.03 -24.19
N VAL A 274 25.31 -7.25 -23.55
CA VAL A 274 25.70 -6.09 -22.73
C VAL A 274 25.86 -6.41 -21.25
N GLY A 275 25.56 -7.64 -20.82
CA GLY A 275 25.75 -8.08 -19.43
C GLY A 275 24.98 -7.24 -18.41
N ILE A 276 23.89 -6.59 -18.84
CA ILE A 276 23.07 -5.76 -17.97
C ILE A 276 22.23 -6.70 -17.11
N ASN A 277 22.46 -6.68 -15.80
CA ASN A 277 21.56 -7.31 -14.85
C ASN A 277 20.27 -6.48 -14.81
N ILE A 278 19.22 -6.99 -15.44
CA ILE A 278 17.93 -6.29 -15.57
C ILE A 278 17.20 -6.24 -14.21
N GLU A 279 17.44 -7.20 -13.32
CA GLU A 279 16.72 -7.34 -12.06
C GLU A 279 17.66 -7.39 -10.85
N LEU A 280 17.44 -6.47 -9.90
CA LEU A 280 17.85 -6.63 -8.52
C LEU A 280 16.91 -7.68 -7.90
N TYR A 281 17.30 -8.95 -7.95
CA TYR A 281 16.52 -10.00 -7.30
C TYR A 281 16.60 -9.82 -5.78
N ASN A 282 15.51 -9.34 -5.18
CA ASN A 282 15.31 -9.56 -3.77
C ASN A 282 14.99 -11.05 -3.59
N ASN A 283 15.79 -11.73 -2.76
CA ASN A 283 15.61 -13.15 -2.46
C ASN A 283 14.41 -13.41 -1.53
N ARG A 284 13.54 -12.41 -1.33
CA ARG A 284 12.36 -12.50 -0.47
C ARG A 284 11.11 -12.08 -1.20
N THR A 285 10.00 -12.70 -0.85
CA THR A 285 8.66 -12.34 -1.33
C THR A 285 7.66 -12.48 -0.18
N LEU A 286 6.59 -11.69 -0.24
CA LEU A 286 5.43 -11.88 0.61
C LEU A 286 4.64 -13.13 0.15
N THR A 287 4.22 -13.94 1.13
CA THR A 287 3.54 -15.22 0.95
C THR A 287 2.67 -15.53 2.17
N TYR A 288 1.81 -16.55 2.09
CA TYR A 288 0.99 -16.93 3.24
C TYR A 288 1.81 -17.57 4.37
N ILE A 289 1.38 -17.36 5.61
CA ILE A 289 1.97 -18.05 6.76
C ILE A 289 1.61 -19.54 6.66
N GLY A 290 2.63 -20.39 6.52
CA GLY A 290 2.49 -21.86 6.47
C GLY A 290 2.40 -22.47 5.06
N GLU A 291 2.61 -21.66 4.03
CA GLU A 291 2.84 -22.08 2.64
C GLU A 291 4.29 -22.52 2.42
#